data_AF-A0A356NY15-F1
#
_entry.id   AF-A0A356NY15-F1
#
_cell.length_a   1.000
_cell.length_b   1.000
_cell.length_c   1.000
_cell.angle_alpha   90.00
_cell.angle_beta   90.00
_cell.angle_gamma   90.00
#
_symmetry.space_group_name_H-M   'P 1'
#
loop_
_entity.id
_entity.type
_entity.pdbx_description
1 polymer ?
#
loop_
_entity_poly.entity_id
_entity_poly.type
_entity_poly.pdbx_seq_one_letter_code
_entity_poly.pdbx_strand_id
1 'polypeptide(L)'
;MSSPDFMASVFEDARTHRFFTDQPVPDDLLKTLYETMKFAPSASNTCPMRVLFVTSDDARAKLLEAVGDGNKPKVASAPAVAVIAHDMEFYKHLGTLAPHLDPESFAAQDEAKLKMQASNNTWLQGGYFILA
;
A
#
# COMPACT_ATOMS: atom_id res chain seq x y z
N MET A 1 -10.48 14.61 13.20
CA MET A 1 -10.66 14.28 11.78
C MET A 1 -11.53 15.28 11.01
N SER A 2 -12.06 16.34 11.64
CA SER A 2 -12.87 17.37 10.99
C SER A 2 -12.29 18.77 11.13
N SER A 3 -10.96 18.90 11.38
CA SER A 3 -10.36 20.23 11.29
C SER A 3 -10.40 20.67 9.82
N PRO A 4 -10.79 21.92 9.54
CA PRO A 4 -10.77 22.46 8.19
C PRO A 4 -9.42 22.24 7.49
N ASP A 5 -8.32 22.41 8.22
CA ASP A 5 -6.96 22.23 7.72
C ASP A 5 -6.68 20.79 7.23
N PHE A 6 -7.18 19.78 7.96
CA PHE A 6 -7.00 18.39 7.53
C PHE A 6 -7.77 18.12 6.23
N MET A 7 -9.03 18.57 6.17
CA MET A 7 -9.87 18.38 4.98
C MET A 7 -9.27 19.07 3.76
N ALA A 8 -8.77 20.30 3.92
CA ALA A 8 -8.08 21.02 2.87
C ALA A 8 -6.83 20.27 2.40
N SER A 9 -5.97 19.85 3.34
CA SER A 9 -4.69 19.18 3.03
C SER A 9 -4.85 17.86 2.27
N VAL A 10 -5.96 17.14 2.47
CA VAL A 10 -6.18 15.81 1.90
C VAL A 10 -7.09 15.86 0.66
N PHE A 11 -8.18 16.63 0.70
CA PHE A 11 -9.25 16.55 -0.30
C PHE A 11 -9.33 17.75 -1.24
N GLU A 12 -8.79 18.91 -0.86
CA GLU A 12 -8.93 20.13 -1.65
C GLU A 12 -7.60 20.53 -2.30
N ASP A 13 -6.53 20.58 -1.51
CA ASP A 13 -5.23 21.12 -1.91
C ASP A 13 -4.25 20.04 -2.38
N ALA A 14 -4.43 18.78 -1.97
CA ALA A 14 -3.56 17.68 -2.38
C ALA A 14 -3.49 17.54 -3.91
N ARG A 15 -2.28 17.48 -4.47
CA ARG A 15 -2.04 17.25 -5.90
C ARG A 15 -1.01 16.15 -6.10
N THR A 16 -1.08 15.45 -7.23
CA THR A 16 -0.05 14.49 -7.62
C THR A 16 1.24 15.22 -7.98
N HIS A 17 2.25 15.10 -7.12
CA HIS A 17 3.60 15.59 -7.39
C HIS A 17 4.35 14.64 -8.33
N ARG A 18 5.21 15.21 -9.18
CA ARG A 18 6.06 14.47 -10.15
C ARG A 18 7.55 14.83 -10.05
N PHE A 19 7.88 15.78 -9.19
CA PHE A 19 9.22 16.29 -8.96
C PHE A 19 9.48 16.20 -7.46
N PHE A 20 10.63 15.63 -7.11
CA PHE A 20 11.03 15.38 -5.73
C PHE A 20 12.38 16.01 -5.47
N THR A 21 12.63 16.38 -4.22
CA THR A 21 13.95 16.84 -3.77
C THR A 21 14.82 15.64 -3.37
N ASP A 22 16.13 15.84 -3.33
CA ASP A 22 17.11 14.82 -2.93
C ASP A 22 17.14 14.56 -1.41
N GLN A 23 16.22 15.15 -0.65
CA GLN A 23 16.10 14.92 0.79
C GLN A 23 15.71 13.47 1.06
N PRO A 24 16.53 12.70 1.78
CA PRO A 24 16.24 11.30 2.05
C PRO A 24 15.02 11.16 2.98
N VAL A 25 14.27 10.07 2.79
CA VAL A 25 13.18 9.70 3.71
C VAL A 25 13.75 8.69 4.73
N PRO A 26 13.80 9.03 6.03
CA PRO A 26 14.30 8.14 7.06
C PRO A 26 13.49 6.84 7.19
N ASP A 27 14.17 5.71 7.46
CA ASP A 27 13.52 4.40 7.61
C ASP A 27 12.51 4.34 8.76
N ASP A 28 12.76 5.07 9.84
CA ASP A 28 11.84 5.20 10.98
C ASP A 28 10.55 5.95 10.60
N LEU A 29 10.63 6.94 9.70
CA LEU A 29 9.46 7.61 9.16
C LEU A 29 8.63 6.64 8.29
N LEU A 30 9.26 5.83 7.44
CA LEU A 30 8.56 4.81 6.64
C LEU A 30 7.89 3.74 7.51
N LYS A 31 8.55 3.33 8.60
CA LYS A 31 7.95 2.43 9.60
C LYS A 31 6.77 3.10 10.31
N THR A 32 6.90 4.37 10.69
CA THR A 32 5.82 5.13 11.33
C THR A 32 4.60 5.23 10.42
N LEU A 33 4.81 5.48 9.12
CA LEU A 33 3.75 5.46 8.10
C LEU A 33 3.02 4.11 8.07
N TYR A 34 3.76 3.00 7.99
CA TYR A 34 3.17 1.67 8.02
C TYR A 34 2.41 1.40 9.33
N GLU A 35 3.01 1.71 10.48
CA GLU A 35 2.40 1.52 11.80
C GLU A 35 1.09 2.31 11.96
N THR A 36 1.00 3.48 11.33
CA THR A 36 -0.19 4.33 11.33
C THR A 36 -1.32 3.72 10.51
N MET A 37 -1.01 3.16 9.33
CA MET A 37 -2.01 2.69 8.36
C MET A 37 -2.29 1.17 8.40
N LYS A 38 -1.51 0.36 9.14
CA LYS A 38 -1.60 -1.12 9.11
C LYS A 38 -2.96 -1.68 9.51
N PHE A 39 -3.72 -0.93 10.31
CA PHE A 39 -5.08 -1.28 10.72
C PHE A 39 -6.16 -0.61 9.87
N ALA A 40 -5.81 -0.10 8.68
CA ALA A 40 -6.78 0.32 7.70
C ALA A 40 -7.83 -0.78 7.46
N PRO A 41 -9.12 -0.42 7.34
CA PRO A 41 -10.19 -1.39 7.25
C PRO A 41 -10.06 -2.28 6.02
N SER A 42 -10.45 -3.54 6.20
CA SER A 42 -10.67 -4.51 5.13
C SER A 42 -11.89 -5.37 5.48
N ALA A 43 -12.55 -5.92 4.46
CA ALA A 43 -13.60 -6.90 4.65
C ALA A 43 -13.07 -8.07 5.47
N SER A 44 -13.80 -8.38 6.54
CA SER A 44 -13.49 -9.43 7.50
C SER A 44 -12.08 -9.38 8.09
N ASN A 45 -11.45 -8.19 8.14
CA ASN A 45 -10.09 -8.02 8.64
C ASN A 45 -9.05 -8.91 7.94
N THR A 46 -9.22 -9.18 6.65
CA THR A 46 -8.35 -10.05 5.86
C THR A 46 -6.97 -9.46 5.59
N CYS A 47 -6.83 -8.13 5.64
CA CYS A 47 -5.59 -7.35 5.47
C CYS A 47 -4.64 -7.85 4.35
N PRO A 48 -5.11 -7.96 3.09
CA PRO A 48 -4.29 -8.50 2.00
C PRO A 48 -3.20 -7.54 1.51
N MET A 49 -3.24 -6.25 1.86
CA MET A 49 -2.25 -5.28 1.39
C MET A 49 -0.83 -5.64 1.84
N ARG A 50 0.13 -5.49 0.94
CA ARG A 50 1.58 -5.57 1.17
C ARG A 50 2.21 -4.28 0.69
N VAL A 51 3.16 -3.76 1.47
CA VAL A 51 3.89 -2.53 1.15
C VAL A 51 5.37 -2.86 1.07
N LEU A 52 5.99 -2.54 -0.07
CA LEU A 52 7.44 -2.59 -0.24
C LEU A 52 7.95 -1.17 -0.42
N PHE A 53 8.80 -0.71 0.50
CA PHE A 53 9.51 0.55 0.35
C PHE A 53 10.84 0.33 -0.39
N VAL A 54 11.01 1.04 -1.49
CA VAL A 54 12.21 1.05 -2.33
C VAL A 54 12.96 2.35 -2.07
N THR A 55 14.08 2.26 -1.36
CA THR A 55 14.90 3.42 -0.96
C THR A 55 16.32 3.36 -1.52
N SER A 56 16.85 2.17 -1.82
CA SER A 56 18.20 2.02 -2.39
C SER A 56 18.21 2.11 -3.92
N ASP A 57 19.35 2.56 -4.47
CA ASP A 57 19.56 2.70 -5.91
C ASP A 57 19.44 1.36 -6.65
N ASP A 58 20.01 0.29 -6.08
CA ASP A 58 19.94 -1.05 -6.68
C ASP A 58 18.49 -1.58 -6.77
N ALA A 59 17.69 -1.38 -5.72
CA ALA A 59 16.29 -1.78 -5.73
C ALA A 59 15.46 -0.91 -6.68
N ARG A 60 15.78 0.38 -6.76
CA ARG A 60 15.17 1.32 -7.70
C ARG A 60 15.47 0.97 -9.15
N ALA A 61 16.71 0.56 -9.46
CA ALA A 61 17.08 0.11 -10.80
C ALA A 61 16.22 -1.07 -11.25
N LYS A 62 16.02 -2.08 -10.38
CA LYS A 62 15.11 -3.21 -10.63
C LYS A 62 13.66 -2.76 -10.80
N LEU A 63 13.19 -1.84 -9.96
CA LEU A 63 11.84 -1.31 -10.06
C LEU A 63 11.60 -0.61 -11.41
N LEU A 64 12.58 0.14 -11.91
CA LEU A 64 12.47 0.88 -13.16
C LEU A 64 12.28 -0.03 -14.39
N GLU A 65 12.70 -1.29 -14.34
CA GLU A 65 12.44 -2.27 -15.40
C GLU A 65 10.94 -2.61 -15.54
N ALA A 66 10.17 -2.53 -14.44
CA ALA A 66 8.74 -2.80 -14.40
C ALA A 66 7.85 -1.55 -14.53
N VAL A 67 8.45 -0.36 -14.50
CA VAL A 67 7.73 0.92 -14.55
C VAL A 67 7.48 1.34 -16.00
N GLY A 68 6.25 1.70 -16.34
CA GLY A 68 5.91 2.24 -17.66
C GLY A 68 6.71 3.51 -17.98
N ASP A 69 7.16 3.67 -19.22
CA ASP A 69 8.18 4.66 -19.62
C ASP A 69 7.88 6.09 -19.17
N GLY A 70 6.62 6.55 -19.28
CA GLY A 70 6.22 7.90 -18.85
C GLY A 70 6.34 8.16 -17.34
N ASN A 71 6.48 7.11 -16.53
CA ASN A 71 6.64 7.21 -15.08
C ASN A 71 8.10 7.04 -14.62
N LYS A 72 9.01 6.54 -15.47
CA LYS A 72 10.41 6.28 -15.10
C LYS A 72 11.12 7.52 -14.54
N PRO A 73 11.01 8.73 -15.13
CA PRO A 73 11.74 9.89 -14.62
C PRO A 73 11.40 10.26 -13.17
N LYS A 74 10.12 10.23 -12.80
CA LYS A 74 9.68 10.57 -11.42
C LYS A 74 9.99 9.46 -10.41
N VAL A 75 10.01 8.20 -10.84
CA VAL A 75 10.40 7.07 -9.98
C VAL A 75 11.91 7.07 -9.74
N ALA A 76 12.68 7.43 -10.77
CA ALA A 76 14.13 7.55 -10.68
C ALA A 76 14.56 8.67 -9.71
N SER A 77 13.83 9.78 -9.66
CA SER A 77 14.15 10.92 -8.79
C SER A 77 13.53 10.90 -7.40
N ALA A 78 12.55 10.04 -7.13
CA ALA A 78 11.88 10.00 -5.83
C ALA A 78 12.81 9.49 -4.72
N PRO A 79 12.91 10.13 -3.53
CA PRO A 79 13.80 9.64 -2.46
C PRO A 79 13.34 8.28 -1.90
N ALA A 80 12.04 7.97 -1.97
CA ALA A 80 11.49 6.66 -1.65
C ALA A 80 10.32 6.34 -2.58
N VAL A 81 10.10 5.06 -2.89
CA VAL A 81 8.95 4.60 -3.66
C VAL A 81 8.25 3.47 -2.90
N ALA A 82 6.97 3.65 -2.59
CA ALA A 82 6.14 2.60 -2.03
C ALA A 82 5.46 1.82 -3.15
N VAL A 83 5.69 0.51 -3.20
CA VAL A 83 4.97 -0.43 -4.07
C VAL A 83 3.88 -1.09 -3.24
N ILE A 84 2.63 -0.88 -3.64
CA ILE A 84 1.45 -1.49 -3.00
C ILE A 84 1.02 -2.70 -3.82
N ALA A 85 0.98 -3.86 -3.17
CA ALA A 85 0.58 -5.13 -3.77
C ALA A 85 -0.50 -5.81 -2.92
N HIS A 86 -1.20 -6.77 -3.52
CA HIS A 86 -2.15 -7.63 -2.82
C HIS A 86 -1.58 -9.03 -2.67
N ASP A 87 -1.73 -9.62 -1.49
CA ASP A 87 -1.42 -11.02 -1.22
C ASP A 87 -2.59 -11.91 -1.66
N MET A 88 -2.35 -12.82 -2.60
CA MET A 88 -3.34 -13.81 -3.07
C MET A 88 -3.57 -14.93 -2.06
N GLU A 89 -2.66 -15.10 -1.10
CA GLU A 89 -2.71 -16.11 -0.05
C GLU A 89 -3.01 -15.48 1.33
N PHE A 90 -3.67 -14.31 1.35
CA PHE A 90 -4.03 -13.60 2.57
C PHE A 90 -4.75 -14.47 3.60
N TYR A 91 -5.47 -15.50 3.14
CA TYR A 91 -6.21 -16.43 3.97
C TYR A 91 -5.32 -17.21 4.96
N LYS A 92 -4.02 -17.37 4.66
CA LYS A 92 -3.04 -17.98 5.57
C LYS A 92 -2.88 -17.21 6.88
N HIS A 93 -3.29 -15.94 6.92
CA HIS A 93 -3.20 -15.08 8.10
C HIS A 93 -4.50 -14.99 8.92
N LEU A 94 -5.59 -15.62 8.47
CA LEU A 94 -6.89 -15.50 9.15
C LEU A 94 -6.88 -16.07 10.57
N GLY A 95 -6.06 -17.08 10.86
CA GLY A 95 -5.90 -17.59 12.23
C GLY A 95 -5.50 -16.51 13.24
N THR A 96 -4.82 -15.44 12.80
CA THR A 96 -4.49 -14.28 13.65
C THR A 96 -5.45 -13.12 13.44
N LEU A 97 -5.74 -12.77 12.17
CA LEU A 97 -6.45 -11.53 11.85
C LEU A 97 -7.97 -11.67 11.93
N ALA A 98 -8.50 -12.85 11.69
CA ALA A 98 -9.94 -13.14 11.68
C ALA A 98 -10.21 -14.57 12.15
N PRO A 99 -9.90 -14.93 13.42
CA PRO A 99 -9.91 -16.31 13.91
C PRO A 99 -11.30 -16.96 13.93
N HIS A 100 -12.36 -16.18 13.68
CA HIS A 100 -13.73 -16.67 13.52
C HIS A 100 -14.03 -17.18 12.10
N LEU A 101 -13.10 -17.03 11.16
CA LEU A 101 -13.21 -17.51 9.78
C LEU A 101 -12.40 -18.78 9.57
N ASP A 102 -12.87 -19.61 8.64
CA ASP A 102 -12.18 -20.82 8.21
C ASP A 102 -11.23 -20.53 7.03
N PRO A 103 -9.90 -20.63 7.19
CA PRO A 103 -8.95 -20.38 6.10
C PRO A 103 -9.07 -21.38 4.95
N GLU A 104 -9.47 -22.62 5.20
CA GLU A 104 -9.60 -23.65 4.16
C GLU A 104 -10.76 -23.32 3.21
N SER A 105 -11.85 -22.77 3.75
CA SER A 105 -12.98 -22.26 2.95
C SER A 105 -12.57 -21.14 2.00
N PHE A 106 -11.58 -20.31 2.36
CA PHE A 106 -11.01 -19.31 1.44
C PHE A 106 -10.06 -19.94 0.42
N ALA A 107 -9.18 -20.83 0.87
CA ALA A 107 -8.23 -21.52 -0.01
C ALA A 107 -8.94 -22.33 -1.12
N ALA A 108 -10.13 -22.86 -0.84
CA ALA A 108 -10.96 -23.60 -1.80
C ALA A 108 -11.76 -22.71 -2.77
N GLN A 109 -11.69 -21.38 -2.65
CA GLN A 109 -12.41 -20.48 -3.57
C GLN A 109 -11.75 -20.41 -4.94
N ASP A 110 -12.56 -20.08 -5.94
CA ASP A 110 -12.06 -19.76 -7.27
C ASP A 110 -11.06 -18.59 -7.26
N GLU A 111 -10.02 -18.69 -8.09
CA GLU A 111 -8.91 -17.73 -8.13
C GLU A 111 -9.40 -16.31 -8.46
N ALA A 112 -10.37 -16.18 -9.37
CA ALA A 112 -10.91 -14.87 -9.73
C ALA A 112 -11.63 -14.21 -8.53
N LYS A 113 -12.33 -15.02 -7.72
CA LYS A 113 -12.99 -14.55 -6.50
C LYS A 113 -11.99 -14.16 -5.41
N LEU A 114 -10.91 -14.92 -5.25
CA LEU A 114 -9.81 -14.58 -4.33
C LEU A 114 -9.12 -13.28 -4.75
N LYS A 115 -8.82 -13.15 -6.04
CA LYS A 115 -8.18 -11.95 -6.60
C LYS A 115 -9.02 -10.71 -6.37
N MET A 116 -10.32 -10.78 -6.66
CA MET A 116 -11.24 -9.66 -6.45
C MET A 116 -11.27 -9.23 -4.97
N GLN A 117 -11.32 -10.18 -4.03
CA GLN A 117 -11.26 -9.87 -2.61
C GLN A 117 -9.93 -9.25 -2.22
N ALA A 118 -8.81 -9.85 -2.63
CA ALA A 118 -7.47 -9.36 -2.32
C ALA A 118 -7.25 -7.95 -2.88
N SER A 119 -7.62 -7.71 -4.14
CA SER A 119 -7.44 -6.42 -4.80
C SER A 119 -8.33 -5.33 -4.20
N ASN A 120 -9.63 -5.59 -4.01
CA ASN A 120 -10.55 -4.57 -3.52
C ASN A 120 -10.20 -4.11 -2.11
N ASN A 121 -9.85 -5.06 -1.23
CA ASN A 121 -9.41 -4.75 0.12
C ASN A 121 -8.05 -4.05 0.13
N THR A 122 -7.13 -4.43 -0.75
CA THR A 122 -5.84 -3.75 -0.90
C THR A 122 -6.01 -2.30 -1.34
N TRP A 123 -6.91 -2.00 -2.28
CA TRP A 123 -7.15 -0.62 -2.70
C TRP A 123 -7.84 0.23 -1.63
N LEU A 124 -8.73 -0.36 -0.83
CA LEU A 124 -9.27 0.30 0.35
C LEU A 124 -8.15 0.67 1.34
N GLN A 125 -7.29 -0.29 1.68
CA GLN A 125 -6.15 -0.05 2.57
C GLN A 125 -5.14 0.94 1.96
N GLY A 126 -4.93 0.89 0.64
CA GLY A 126 -4.07 1.82 -0.09
C GLY A 126 -4.59 3.26 -0.05
N GLY A 127 -5.91 3.44 0.00
CA GLY A 127 -6.52 4.74 0.27
C GLY A 127 -6.08 5.29 1.63
N TYR A 128 -6.11 4.47 2.68
CA TYR A 128 -5.63 4.87 4.02
C TYR A 128 -4.11 5.09 4.06
N PHE A 129 -3.32 4.36 3.26
CA PHE A 129 -1.89 4.62 3.12
C PHE A 129 -1.60 6.03 2.58
N ILE A 130 -2.43 6.54 1.67
CA ILE A 130 -2.30 7.92 1.15
C ILE A 130 -2.69 8.97 2.21
N LEU A 131 -3.56 8.61 3.16
CA LEU A 131 -4.04 9.51 4.22
C LEU A 131 -3.08 9.63 5.43
N ALA A 132 -2.22 8.63 5.63
CA ALA A 132 -1.31 8.53 6.77
C ALA A 132 -0.02 9.33 6.54
#